data_AF-A0A2U8P168-F1
#
_entry.id   AF-A0A2U8P168-F1
#
_cell.length_a   1.000
_cell.length_b   1.000
_cell.length_c   1.000
_cell.angle_alpha   90.00
_cell.angle_beta   90.00
_cell.angle_gamma   90.00
#
_symmetry.space_group_name_H-M   'P 1'
#
loop_
_entity.id
_entity.type
_entity.pdbx_description
1 polymer ?
#
loop_
_entity_poly.entity_id
_entity_poly.type
_entity_poly.pdbx_seq_one_letter_code
_entity_poly.pdbx_strand_id
1 'polypeptide(L)'
;MLIIAPLSFTEVRDMQWPPVGFSTRWYETVLTSSEWQRRVVASLEIAIGSAVLATTLGLLAALALVRGRFPGKRLVAAVLLSPLVVPSVVIAIGMFF
;
A
#
# COMPACT_ATOMS: atom_id res chain seq x y z
N MET A 1 7.06 -11.80 8.10
CA MET A 1 8.09 -10.75 8.33
C MET A 1 9.35 -11.30 9.00
N LEU A 2 9.25 -12.14 10.03
CA LEU A 2 10.43 -12.73 10.73
C LEU A 2 11.34 -13.60 9.84
N ILE A 3 10.82 -14.19 8.75
CA ILE A 3 11.57 -15.05 7.83
C ILE A 3 12.27 -14.24 6.72
N ILE A 4 11.71 -13.07 6.36
CA ILE A 4 12.22 -12.22 5.27
C ILE A 4 13.39 -11.35 5.74
N ALA A 5 13.37 -10.91 7.00
CA ALA A 5 14.41 -10.08 7.60
C ALA A 5 15.82 -10.72 7.62
N PRO A 6 16.03 -12.01 7.94
CA PRO A 6 17.36 -12.61 7.87
C PRO A 6 17.80 -12.89 6.42
N LEU A 7 16.86 -13.09 5.48
CA LEU A 7 17.17 -13.30 4.06
C LEU A 7 17.66 -12.04 3.35
N SER A 8 17.30 -10.84 3.83
CA SER A 8 17.79 -9.58 3.25
C SER A 8 19.28 -9.31 3.52
N PHE A 9 19.93 -10.13 4.37
CA PHE A 9 21.36 -10.04 4.69
C PHE A 9 22.21 -11.16 4.04
N THR A 10 21.64 -11.94 3.12
CA THR A 10 22.35 -13.06 2.47
C THR A 10 22.89 -12.66 1.10
N GLU A 11 24.17 -12.99 0.84
CA GLU A 11 24.94 -12.53 -0.33
C GLU A 11 24.72 -13.34 -1.63
N VAL A 12 24.00 -14.46 -1.58
CA VAL A 12 24.12 -15.49 -2.62
C VAL A 12 23.04 -15.36 -3.70
N ARG A 13 23.47 -15.31 -4.97
CA ARG A 13 22.61 -15.37 -6.17
C ARG A 13 22.05 -16.77 -6.46
N ASP A 14 22.49 -17.78 -5.70
CA ASP A 14 22.06 -19.17 -5.81
C ASP A 14 21.74 -19.76 -4.42
N MET A 15 20.63 -20.48 -4.35
CA MET A 15 20.06 -21.11 -3.16
C MET A 15 20.97 -22.25 -2.64
N GLN A 16 22.02 -21.91 -1.87
CA GLN A 16 22.89 -22.90 -1.22
C GLN A 16 22.89 -22.72 0.31
N TRP A 17 22.75 -23.84 1.01
CA TRP A 17 22.73 -24.00 2.46
C TRP A 17 24.06 -24.65 2.87
N PRO A 18 24.90 -24.15 3.80
CA PRO A 18 24.73 -23.08 4.80
C PRO A 18 25.28 -21.69 4.36
N PRO A 19 24.69 -20.57 4.83
CA PRO A 19 25.03 -19.22 4.40
C PRO A 19 26.36 -18.73 4.99
N VAL A 20 27.35 -18.46 4.13
CA VAL A 20 28.57 -17.73 4.49
C VAL A 20 28.46 -16.29 3.97
N GLY A 21 28.64 -15.32 4.88
CA GLY A 21 28.75 -13.88 4.55
C GLY A 21 27.49 -13.05 4.84
N PHE A 22 27.66 -12.03 5.68
CA PHE A 22 26.68 -10.96 5.89
C PHE A 22 26.83 -9.93 4.76
N SER A 23 25.81 -9.77 3.91
CA SER A 23 25.87 -8.86 2.78
C SER A 23 24.85 -7.74 2.84
N THR A 24 25.32 -6.52 2.70
CA THR A 24 24.52 -5.29 2.56
C THR A 24 24.32 -4.90 1.09
N ARG A 25 24.74 -5.75 0.13
CA ARG A 25 24.73 -5.45 -1.31
C ARG A 25 23.34 -5.11 -1.85
N TRP A 26 22.28 -5.71 -1.33
CA TRP A 26 20.91 -5.40 -1.76
C TRP A 26 20.48 -3.99 -1.33
N TYR A 27 20.88 -3.55 -0.13
CA TYR A 27 20.67 -2.17 0.32
C TYR A 27 21.47 -1.20 -0.54
N GLU A 28 22.72 -1.54 -0.86
CA GLU A 28 23.55 -0.73 -1.76
C GLU A 28 22.97 -0.66 -3.18
N THR A 29 22.45 -1.76 -3.71
CA THR A 29 21.81 -1.83 -5.05
C THR A 29 20.53 -1.01 -5.12
N VAL A 30 19.71 -1.02 -4.06
CA VAL A 30 18.51 -0.17 -3.96
C VAL A 30 18.90 1.31 -3.92
N LEU A 31 20.00 1.64 -3.24
CA LEU A 31 20.48 3.02 -3.10
C LEU A 31 21.29 3.52 -4.30
N THR A 32 21.94 2.66 -5.08
CA THR A 32 22.78 3.05 -6.24
C THR A 32 22.07 2.90 -7.58
N SER A 33 21.05 2.04 -7.69
CA SER A 33 20.29 1.90 -8.93
C SER A 33 19.29 3.04 -9.11
N SER A 34 19.53 3.87 -10.11
CA SER A 34 18.62 4.95 -10.51
C SER A 34 17.21 4.46 -10.86
N GLU A 35 17.06 3.20 -11.28
CA GLU A 35 15.75 2.59 -11.54
C GLU A 35 14.99 2.30 -10.24
N TRP A 36 15.66 1.73 -9.24
CA TRP A 36 15.05 1.46 -7.93
C TRP A 36 14.65 2.74 -7.21
N GLN A 37 15.51 3.75 -7.22
CA GLN A 37 15.19 5.07 -6.66
C GLN A 37 13.96 5.68 -7.33
N ARG A 38 13.87 5.65 -8.66
CA ARG A 38 12.70 6.14 -9.40
C ARG A 38 11.41 5.40 -9.02
N ARG A 39 11.46 4.07 -8.88
CA ARG A 39 10.30 3.25 -8.47
C ARG A 39 9.84 3.55 -7.05
N VAL A 40 10.78 3.79 -6.12
CA VAL A 40 10.49 4.18 -4.74
C VAL A 40 9.81 5.55 -4.70
N VAL A 41 10.35 6.54 -5.42
CA VAL A 41 9.76 7.89 -5.47
C VAL A 41 8.38 7.87 -6.11
N ALA A 42 8.20 7.20 -7.25
CA ALA A 42 6.89 7.08 -7.89
C ALA A 42 5.84 6.44 -6.95
N SER A 43 6.23 5.42 -6.19
CA SER A 43 5.34 4.77 -5.22
C SER A 43 5.00 5.69 -4.05
N LEU A 44 5.98 6.46 -3.55
CA LEU A 44 5.76 7.46 -2.50
C LEU A 44 4.83 8.59 -2.96
N GLU A 45 5.01 9.10 -4.17
CA GLU A 45 4.14 10.15 -4.73
C GLU A 45 2.69 9.68 -4.82
N ILE A 46 2.47 8.48 -5.37
CA ILE A 46 1.13 7.89 -5.47
C ILE A 46 0.54 7.64 -4.08
N ALA A 47 1.34 7.10 -3.15
CA ALA A 47 0.88 6.81 -1.79
C ALA A 47 0.50 8.08 -1.03
N ILE A 48 1.32 9.13 -1.10
CA ILE A 48 1.04 10.40 -0.42
C ILE A 48 -0.17 11.08 -1.05
N GLY A 49 -0.23 11.17 -2.38
CA GLY A 49 -1.36 11.79 -3.09
C GLY A 49 -2.68 11.08 -2.77
N SER A 50 -2.70 9.75 -2.85
CA SER A 50 -3.89 8.96 -2.51
C SER A 50 -4.27 9.07 -1.04
N ALA A 51 -3.30 9.05 -0.12
CA ALA A 51 -3.57 9.19 1.32
C ALA A 51 -4.19 10.55 1.67
N VAL A 52 -3.66 11.64 1.11
CA VAL A 52 -4.19 12.99 1.35
C VAL A 52 -5.61 13.12 0.79
N LEU A 53 -5.84 12.67 -0.44
CA LEU A 53 -7.16 12.73 -1.07
C LEU A 53 -8.18 11.87 -0.32
N ALA A 54 -7.83 10.62 0.00
CA ALA A 54 -8.72 9.72 0.72
C ALA A 54 -9.06 10.24 2.13
N THR A 55 -8.06 10.76 2.84
CA THR A 55 -8.25 11.28 4.20
C THR A 55 -9.10 12.55 4.20
N THR A 56 -8.86 13.48 3.28
CA THR A 56 -9.63 14.73 3.19
C THR A 56 -11.09 14.45 2.81
N LEU A 57 -11.33 13.63 1.78
CA LEU A 57 -12.68 13.23 1.39
C LEU A 57 -13.39 12.43 2.48
N GLY A 58 -12.70 11.47 3.10
CA GLY A 58 -13.22 10.67 4.20
C GLY A 58 -13.58 11.51 5.41
N LEU A 59 -12.74 12.49 5.76
CA LEU A 59 -13.00 13.43 6.86
C LEU A 59 -14.24 14.29 6.58
N LEU A 60 -14.35 14.85 5.38
CA LEU A 60 -15.52 15.64 4.98
C LEU A 60 -16.80 14.81 5.00
N ALA A 61 -16.76 13.58 4.46
CA ALA A 61 -17.87 12.66 4.48
C ALA A 61 -18.27 12.28 5.92
N ALA A 62 -17.30 12.00 6.80
CA ALA A 62 -17.55 11.71 8.20
C ALA A 62 -18.18 12.91 8.93
N LEU A 63 -17.68 14.13 8.71
CA LEU A 63 -18.24 15.34 9.30
C LEU A 63 -19.68 15.59 8.83
N ALA A 64 -19.94 15.45 7.53
CA ALA A 64 -21.28 15.57 6.96
C ALA A 64 -22.23 14.50 7.52
N LEU A 65 -21.78 13.25 7.65
CA LEU A 65 -22.58 12.18 8.22
C LEU A 65 -22.79 12.34 9.73
N VAL A 66 -21.82 12.82 10.50
CA VAL A 66 -22.00 12.94 11.96
C VAL A 66 -22.85 14.17 12.31
N ARG A 67 -22.51 15.34 11.74
CA ARG A 67 -23.12 16.63 12.12
C ARG A 67 -24.21 17.10 11.16
N GLY A 68 -24.24 16.60 9.92
CA GLY A 68 -25.24 16.98 8.93
C GLY A 68 -26.59 16.32 9.17
N ARG A 69 -27.65 17.09 8.93
CA ARG A 69 -29.05 16.65 8.91
C ARG A 69 -29.61 16.89 7.51
N PHE A 70 -29.46 15.89 6.63
CA PHE A 70 -29.94 15.93 5.26
C PHE A 70 -30.73 14.65 4.92
N PRO A 71 -31.75 14.74 4.03
CA PRO A 71 -32.49 13.57 3.57
C PRO A 71 -31.57 12.62 2.77
N GLY A 72 -31.66 11.31 3.01
CA GLY A 72 -30.83 10.31 2.33
C GLY A 72 -29.52 9.91 3.02
N LYS A 73 -29.21 10.48 4.20
CA LYS A 73 -28.03 10.15 5.03
C LYS A 73 -27.75 8.65 5.20
N ARG A 74 -28.80 7.85 5.41
CA ARG A 74 -28.70 6.40 5.63
C ARG A 74 -28.27 5.65 4.35
N LEU A 75 -28.71 6.11 3.19
CA LEU A 75 -28.31 5.56 1.90
C LEU A 75 -26.84 5.90 1.61
N VAL A 76 -26.44 7.14 1.84
CA VAL A 76 -25.04 7.59 1.67
C VAL A 76 -24.10 6.79 2.58
N ALA A 77 -24.47 6.60 3.85
CA ALA A 77 -23.68 5.76 4.77
C ALA A 77 -23.59 4.30 4.28
N ALA A 78 -24.69 3.72 3.78
CA ALA A 78 -24.68 2.35 3.27
C ALA A 78 -23.77 2.18 2.04
N VAL A 79 -23.78 3.14 1.11
CA VAL A 79 -22.90 3.13 -0.08
C VAL A 79 -21.43 3.30 0.31
N LEU A 80 -21.12 4.19 1.26
CA LEU A 80 -19.75 4.40 1.72
C LEU A 80 -19.19 3.19 2.47
N LEU A 81 -20.04 2.45 3.18
CA LEU A 81 -19.64 1.28 3.95
C LEU A 81 -19.70 -0.03 3.13
N SER A 82 -20.42 -0.08 2.02
CA SER A 82 -20.55 -1.29 1.20
C SER A 82 -19.20 -1.85 0.71
N PRO A 83 -18.20 -1.07 0.24
CA PRO A 83 -16.93 -1.63 -0.21
C PRO A 83 -16.09 -2.24 0.91
N LEU A 84 -16.34 -1.91 2.19
CA LEU A 84 -15.65 -2.56 3.31
C LEU A 84 -16.07 -4.03 3.48
N VAL A 85 -17.28 -4.37 3.03
CA VAL A 85 -17.82 -5.73 3.07
C VAL A 85 -17.43 -6.51 1.82
N VAL A 86 -17.19 -5.82 0.70
CA VAL A 86 -16.75 -6.45 -0.56
C VAL A 86 -15.28 -6.87 -0.45
N PRO A 87 -14.94 -8.15 -0.68
CA PRO A 87 -13.56 -8.59 -0.66
C PRO A 87 -12.73 -7.85 -1.71
N SER A 88 -11.54 -7.38 -1.34
CA SER A 88 -10.61 -6.66 -2.23
C SER A 88 -10.30 -7.42 -3.53
N VAL A 89 -10.34 -8.75 -3.49
CA VAL A 89 -10.17 -9.64 -4.65
C VAL A 89 -11.22 -9.38 -5.74
N VAL A 90 -12.48 -9.11 -5.37
CA VAL A 90 -13.56 -8.88 -6.34
C VAL A 90 -13.34 -7.57 -7.11
N ILE A 91 -12.88 -6.53 -6.42
CA ILE A 91 -12.56 -5.23 -7.02
C ILE A 91 -11.36 -5.35 -7.96
N ALA A 92 -10.31 -6.07 -7.54
CA ALA A 92 -9.11 -6.27 -8.34
C ALA A 92 -9.42 -7.01 -9.66
N ILE A 93 -10.27 -8.05 -9.62
CA ILE A 93 -10.69 -8.77 -10.82
C ILE A 93 -11.50 -7.85 -11.75
N GLY A 94 -12.42 -7.04 -11.21
CA GLY A 94 -13.24 -6.13 -12.02
C GLY A 94 -12.49 -4.94 -12.64
N MET A 95 -11.29 -4.61 -12.15
CA MET A 95 -10.39 -3.62 -12.77
C MET A 95 -9.44 -4.23 -13.81
N PHE A 96 -9.20 -5.54 -13.74
CA PHE A 96 -8.28 -6.26 -14.62
C PHE A 96 -8.93 -6.67 -15.96
N PHE A 97 -10.26 -6.83 -15.96
CA PHE A 97 -11.09 -7.01 -17.15
C PHE A 97 -11.71 -5.69 -17.60
#